data_AF-A0A3R9WL43-F1
#
_entry.id   AF-A0A3R9WL43-F1
#
_cell.length_a   1.000
_cell.length_b   1.000
_cell.length_c   1.000
_cell.angle_alpha   90.00
_cell.angle_beta   90.00
_cell.angle_gamma   90.00
#
_symmetry.space_group_name_H-M   'P 1'
#
loop_
_entity.id
_entity.type
_entity.pdbx_description
1 polymer ?
#
loop_
_entity_poly.entity_id
_entity_poly.type
_entity_poly.pdbx_seq_one_letter_code
_entity_poly.pdbx_strand_id
1 'polypeptide(L)' 'GYFTTISAILLLGGIQLLSLGVIGEYIGRIYYETKKRPHYLIHETNINSGEKYEENEAGIHKIYRSGDY' A
#
# COMPACT_ATOMS: atom_id res chain seq x y z
N GLY A 1 -13.26 -21.43 49.44
CA GLY A 1 -12.63 -20.52 48.46
C GLY A 1 -13.14 -20.77 47.05
N TYR A 2 -14.43 -20.53 46.79
CA TYR A 2 -15.01 -20.56 45.43
C TYR A 2 -14.97 -19.16 44.80
N PHE A 3 -15.31 -18.15 45.61
CA PHE A 3 -15.24 -16.75 45.24
C PHE A 3 -13.82 -16.33 44.80
N THR A 4 -12.80 -16.68 45.59
CA THR A 4 -11.40 -16.38 45.29
C THR A 4 -10.95 -16.98 43.96
N THR A 5 -11.40 -18.19 43.64
CA THR A 5 -11.06 -18.89 42.40
C THR A 5 -11.72 -18.24 41.20
N ILE A 6 -12.99 -17.86 41.31
CA ILE A 6 -13.70 -17.12 40.24
C ILE A 6 -13.06 -15.76 40.02
N SER A 7 -12.74 -15.02 41.10
CA SER A 7 -12.07 -13.72 40.98
C SER A 7 -10.71 -13.82 40.30
N ALA A 8 -9.93 -14.87 40.57
CA ALA A 8 -8.66 -15.11 39.90
C ALA A 8 -8.85 -15.38 38.40
N ILE A 9 -9.81 -16.22 38.03
CA ILE A 9 -10.13 -16.52 36.63
C ILE A 9 -10.61 -15.26 35.90
N LEU A 10 -11.46 -14.44 36.54
CA LEU A 10 -11.97 -13.20 35.96
C LEU A 10 -10.85 -12.18 35.72
N LEU A 11 -9.93 -12.03 36.68
CA LEU A 11 -8.78 -11.12 36.55
C LEU A 11 -7.82 -11.58 35.44
N LEU A 12 -7.47 -12.86 35.41
CA LEU A 12 -6.59 -13.42 34.39
C LEU A 12 -7.27 -13.42 33.01
N GLY A 13 -8.57 -13.71 32.92
CA GLY A 13 -9.33 -13.62 31.69
C GLY A 13 -9.45 -12.17 31.20
N GLY A 14 -9.68 -11.22 32.10
CA GLY A 14 -9.76 -9.79 31.78
C GLY A 14 -8.45 -9.25 31.21
N ILE A 15 -7.30 -9.60 31.80
CA ILE A 15 -6.00 -9.13 31.33
C ILE A 15 -5.62 -9.75 29.97
N GLN A 16 -6.01 -11.00 29.74
CA GLN A 16 -5.84 -11.67 28.44
C GLN A 16 -6.68 -10.99 27.35
N LEU A 17 -7.94 -10.65 27.64
CA LEU A 17 -8.81 -9.93 26.71
C LEU A 17 -8.29 -8.52 26.40
N LEU A 18 -7.78 -7.80 27.40
CA LEU A 18 -7.15 -6.49 27.20
C LEU A 18 -5.92 -6.60 26.29
N SER A 19 -5.06 -7.60 26.55
CA SER A 19 -3.88 -7.89 25.72
C SER A 19 -4.27 -8.21 24.28
N LEU A 20 -5.29 -9.03 24.07
CA LEU A 20 -5.83 -9.35 22.75
C LEU A 20 -6.43 -8.12 22.04
N GLY A 21 -7.03 -7.18 22.78
CA GLY A 21 -7.52 -5.92 22.23
C GLY A 21 -6.41 -5.06 21.63
N VAL A 22 -5.31 -4.89 22.37
CA VAL A 22 -4.13 -4.14 21.89
C VAL A 22 -3.49 -4.83 20.68
N ILE A 23 -3.35 -6.17 20.74
CA ILE A 23 -2.84 -6.95 19.61
C ILE A 23 -3.77 -6.82 18.39
N GLY A 24 -5.09 -6.83 18.60
CA GLY A 24 -6.08 -6.66 17.54
C GLY A 24 -5.97 -5.32 16.82
N GLU A 25 -5.74 -4.22 17.53
CA GLU A 25 -5.49 -2.91 16.92
C GLU A 25 -4.21 -2.94 16.06
N TYR A 26 -3.14 -3.54 16.58
CA TYR A 26 -1.87 -3.64 15.87
C TYR A 26 -1.99 -4.50 14.60
N ILE A 27 -2.64 -5.67 14.71
CA ILE A 27 -2.92 -6.54 13.56
C ILE A 27 -3.83 -5.83 12.56
N GLY A 28 -4.83 -5.07 13.01
CA GLY A 28 -5.71 -4.29 12.14
C GLY A 28 -4.94 -3.27 11.31
N ARG A 29 -3.97 -2.57 11.92
CA ARG A 29 -3.08 -1.64 11.24
C ARG A 29 -2.19 -2.35 10.23
N ILE A 30 -1.56 -3.47 10.62
CA ILE A 30 -0.75 -4.29 9.71
C ILE A 30 -1.59 -4.79 8.53
N TYR A 31 -2.82 -5.25 8.77
CA TYR A 31 -3.73 -5.72 7.72
C TYR A 31 -4.04 -4.62 6.72
N TYR A 32 -4.23 -3.39 7.20
CA TYR A 32 -4.45 -2.22 6.34
C TYR A 32 -3.20 -1.91 5.48
N GLU A 33 -2.01 -1.95 6.08
CA GLU A 33 -0.74 -1.67 5.41
C GLU A 33 -0.35 -2.77 4.40
N THR A 34 -0.46 -4.04 4.79
CA THR A 34 -0.14 -5.20 3.94
C THR A 34 -1.07 -5.32 2.75
N LYS A 35 -2.32 -4.83 2.86
CA LYS A 35 -3.27 -4.91 1.76
C LYS A 35 -2.95 -4.04 0.55
N LYS A 36 -1.97 -3.10 0.62
CA LYS A 36 -1.51 -2.26 -0.51
C LYS A 36 -2.64 -1.97 -1.51
N ARG A 37 -3.82 -1.53 -1.03
CA ARG A 37 -4.93 -1.22 -1.92
C ARG A 37 -4.64 0.18 -2.45
N PRO A 38 -4.15 0.34 -3.70
CA PRO A 38 -4.06 1.68 -4.26
C PRO A 38 -5.45 2.30 -4.14
N HIS A 39 -5.54 3.48 -3.53
CA HIS A 39 -6.80 4.18 -3.29
C HIS A 39 -7.45 4.66 -4.60
N TYR A 40 -6.81 4.38 -5.74
CA TYR A 40 -7.18 4.84 -7.06
C TYR A 40 -7.04 3.68 -8.04
N LEU A 41 -8.15 3.33 -8.71
CA LEU A 41 -8.09 2.75 -10.03
C LEU A 41 -7.89 3.91 -10.99
N ILE A 42 -6.69 4.05 -11.55
CA ILE A 42 -6.43 4.92 -12.69
C ILE A 42 -7.23 4.36 -13.87
N HIS A 43 -8.43 4.92 -14.09
CA HIS A 43 -9.31 4.46 -15.14
C HIS A 43 -8.86 4.99 -16.50
N GLU A 44 -8.30 6.20 -16.54
CA GLU A 44 -7.77 6.85 -17.73
C GLU A 44 -6.57 7.74 -17.37
N THR A 45 -5.53 7.68 -18.19
CA THR A 45 -4.29 8.45 -18.03
C THR A 45 -4.03 9.16 -19.36
N ASN A 46 -4.06 10.50 -19.36
CA ASN A 46 -3.84 11.33 -20.56
C ASN A 46 -2.34 11.46 -20.91
N ILE A 47 -1.50 10.54 -20.45
CA ILE A 47 -0.08 10.52 -20.81
C ILE A 47 -0.03 9.97 -22.24
N ASN A 48 -0.08 10.89 -23.21
CA ASN A 48 0.24 10.60 -24.60
C ASN A 48 1.72 10.18 -24.65
N SER A 49 1.93 8.90 -24.39
CA SER A 49 3.24 8.26 -24.42
C SER A 49 3.72 8.09 -25.86
N GLY A 50 2.87 8.34 -26.86
CA GLY A 50 3.21 8.23 -28.28
C GLY A 50 3.86 9.48 -28.85
N GLU A 51 3.47 10.68 -28.42
CA GLU A 51 3.97 11.94 -28.99
C GLU A 51 5.45 12.20 -28.71
N LYS A 52 5.98 11.73 -27.57
CA LYS A 52 7.41 11.92 -27.24
C LYS A 52 8.36 11.05 -28.07
N TYR A 53 7.87 9.96 -28.67
CA TYR A 53 8.70 9.06 -29.45
C TYR A 53 8.76 9.52 -30.91
N GLU A 54 7.64 9.99 -31.46
CA GLU A 54 7.59 10.57 -32.82
C GLU A 54 8.38 11.87 -32.94
N GLU A 55 8.32 12.76 -31.93
CA GLU A 55 9.13 13.99 -31.92
C GLU A 55 10.64 13.70 -31.83
N ASN A 56 11.02 12.67 -31.04
CA ASN A 56 12.43 12.24 -30.95
C ASN A 56 12.91 11.58 -32.25
N GLU A 57 12.14 10.68 -32.87
CA GLU A 57 12.51 10.04 -34.14
C GLU A 57 12.62 11.05 -35.29
N ALA A 58 11.69 12.00 -35.39
CA ALA A 58 11.74 13.06 -36.39
C ALA A 58 12.94 14.01 -36.17
N GLY A 59 13.30 14.28 -34.91
CA GLY A 59 14.50 15.03 -34.56
C GLY A 59 15.78 14.30 -34.94
N ILE A 60 15.86 13.01 -34.65
CA ILE A 60 17.02 12.16 -34.93
C ILE A 60 17.25 12.03 -36.45
N HIS A 61 16.18 11.77 -37.23
CA HIS A 61 16.28 11.65 -38.69
C HIS A 61 16.72 12.97 -39.38
N LYS A 62 16.36 14.13 -38.81
CA LYS A 62 16.85 15.44 -39.30
C LYS A 62 18.34 15.67 -39.01
N ILE A 63 18.85 15.17 -37.88
CA ILE A 63 20.26 15.33 -37.50
C ILE A 63 21.17 14.51 -38.42
N TYR A 64 20.79 13.27 -38.76
CA TYR A 64 21.58 12.44 -39.69
C TYR A 64 21.62 12.99 -41.11
N ARG A 65 20.51 13.55 -41.60
CA ARG A 65 20.47 14.20 -42.93
C ARG A 65 21.31 15.48 -43.01
N SER A 66 21.63 16.09 -41.88
CA SER A 66 22.44 17.31 -41.82
C SER A 66 23.94 17.05 -41.63
N GLY A 67 24.37 15.81 -41.45
CA GLY A 67 25.79 15.47 -41.23
C GLY A 67 26.60 15.21 -42.50
N ASP A 68 25.95 15.18 -43.66
CA ASP A 68 26.58 14.85 -44.95
C ASP A 68 26.99 16.13 -45.70
N TYR A 69 28.14 16.72 -45.32
CA TYR A 69 28.93 17.63 -46.16
C TYR A 69 30.43 17.32 -46.03
#